data_AF-A0A7J7H2F9-F1
#
_entry.id   AF-A0A7J7H2F9-F1
#
_cell.length_a   1.000
_cell.length_b   1.000
_cell.length_c   1.000
_cell.angle_alpha   90.00
_cell.angle_beta   90.00
_cell.angle_gamma   90.00
#
_symmetry.space_group_name_H-M   'P 1'
#
loop_
_entity.id
_entity.type
_entity.pdbx_description
1 polymer ?
#
loop_
_entity_poly.entity_id
_entity_poly.type
_entity_poly.pdbx_seq_one_letter_code
_entity_poly.pdbx_strand_id
1 'polypeptide(L)'
;MPFYKFILDIVSIGKGQNRASAVTVETKSPIWMNQVSLAFGLRKMNYKFLIPGHKKSSMESTSLQRRNPTSGTLSGRQNNCCVIYSTNSSMVAESVERRNQSWFYQMKVESDLIIQVEENIFHLHKLPMVSRSGYLNRLIFQRKGINSSPNIRIDNFPGGAKFFELIVKFCYGWKVDLTATNIAPLYCAAHFLEMSDDFEQQNLISQTESFLSFLIFSSWKDTFRIFKSCESISSWARDLQILKRCSEAVAWKACANAKAIESDNNEVECLSVLPDNVNGNVIDGWWFEDVSLLRIDHFIEVIESIKRKVMRTKLVGLCIAHWTVKWLSKIKFGLENVTQQEDMPLELQKVTIESLIRVLPVEENSVSFNFLLHLLKIGVIMKIDSELLNMLEKRVIFVLEKSRAKDLLVRNYEPGGAVYDVTIIARVVEAYLLLVSSNPPSRIFVIGRLVDEYLILVARDENLEAKNFQLLVEALPRNARYCNDNLYRAIDMYLKAHPSLTEEERNGICRAMEYHKLSQEARKHAMKNDRLPLNIITRFILLDQVNMTRSITTNGTNYQRTKSQAIMRASRGLGKARINSQKEIETMKQDVERIKVKLSELQLHKMELQRQVRRQ
;
A
#
# COMPACT_ATOMS: atom_id res chain seq x y z
N MET A 1 31.39 -1.07 -7.57
CA MET A 1 32.22 -0.14 -8.35
C MET A 1 32.47 -0.49 -9.85
N PRO A 2 32.17 -1.69 -10.42
CA PRO A 2 32.37 -1.89 -11.87
C PRO A 2 31.25 -1.33 -12.76
N PHE A 3 30.08 -1.00 -12.19
CA PHE A 3 28.90 -0.53 -12.93
C PHE A 3 29.06 0.90 -13.49
N TYR A 4 29.89 1.75 -12.88
CA TYR A 4 30.07 3.16 -13.27
C TYR A 4 30.99 3.33 -14.50
N LYS A 5 31.93 2.40 -14.72
CA LYS A 5 32.83 2.42 -15.88
C LYS A 5 32.12 1.96 -17.17
N PHE A 6 31.15 1.04 -17.05
CA PHE A 6 30.34 0.56 -18.17
C PHE A 6 29.41 1.62 -18.78
N ILE A 7 28.96 2.61 -17.99
CA ILE A 7 28.09 3.70 -18.45
C ILE A 7 28.88 4.77 -19.22
N LEU A 8 30.14 5.04 -18.86
CA LEU A 8 30.97 6.04 -19.55
C LEU A 8 31.39 5.59 -20.97
N ASP A 9 31.61 4.30 -21.18
CA ASP A 9 31.99 3.77 -22.50
C ASP A 9 30.82 3.76 -23.51
N ILE A 10 29.58 3.67 -23.04
CA ILE A 10 28.37 3.74 -23.91
C ILE A 10 28.10 5.16 -24.40
N VAL A 11 28.39 6.18 -23.59
CA VAL A 11 28.14 7.59 -23.95
C VAL A 11 29.18 8.13 -24.95
N SER A 12 30.39 7.59 -24.98
CA SER A 12 31.44 8.01 -25.94
C SER A 12 31.23 7.48 -27.36
N ILE A 13 30.45 6.42 -27.56
CA ILE A 13 30.21 5.83 -28.89
C ILE A 13 29.13 6.62 -29.69
N GLY A 14 28.34 7.46 -29.02
CA GLY A 14 27.24 8.23 -29.63
C GLY A 14 27.61 9.58 -30.26
N LYS A 15 28.90 9.98 -30.29
CA LYS A 15 29.34 11.26 -30.86
C LYS A 15 30.39 11.04 -31.95
N GLY A 16 29.96 10.54 -33.10
CA GLY A 16 30.80 10.49 -34.29
C GLY A 16 30.03 10.10 -35.53
N GLN A 17 30.06 10.98 -36.54
CA GLN A 17 29.68 10.78 -37.95
C GLN A 17 28.22 11.05 -38.36
N ASN A 18 28.00 12.32 -38.72
CA ASN A 18 27.13 12.73 -39.82
C ASN A 18 27.64 12.14 -41.15
N ARG A 19 26.80 11.41 -41.89
CA ARG A 19 26.61 11.54 -43.35
C ARG A 19 25.49 10.63 -43.85
N ALA A 20 24.65 11.21 -44.71
CA ALA A 20 23.50 10.60 -45.34
C ALA A 20 23.87 9.52 -46.36
N SER A 21 23.22 8.36 -46.29
CA SER A 21 23.04 7.40 -47.40
C SER A 21 21.90 6.46 -47.02
N ALA A 22 20.87 6.36 -47.87
CA ALA A 22 19.77 5.42 -47.71
C ALA A 22 20.32 3.99 -47.85
N VAL A 23 20.20 3.20 -46.77
CA VAL A 23 20.45 1.75 -46.79
C VAL A 23 19.32 1.08 -46.01
N THR A 24 18.69 0.13 -46.68
CA THR A 24 17.70 -0.84 -46.20
C THR A 24 18.05 -1.34 -44.79
N VAL A 25 17.11 -1.22 -43.85
CA VAL A 25 17.24 -1.70 -42.47
C VAL A 25 17.12 -3.23 -42.46
N GLU A 26 18.26 -3.91 -42.64
CA GLU A 26 18.47 -5.27 -42.15
C GLU A 26 18.58 -5.24 -40.62
N THR A 27 17.64 -5.88 -39.94
CA THR A 27 17.68 -6.11 -38.49
C THR A 27 18.77 -7.14 -38.14
N LYS A 28 20.01 -6.69 -37.91
CA LYS A 28 21.07 -7.48 -37.24
C LYS A 28 20.96 -7.28 -35.71
N SER A 29 20.53 -8.27 -34.93
CA SER A 29 21.28 -9.43 -34.34
C SER A 29 21.77 -9.21 -32.87
N PRO A 30 22.01 -10.28 -32.09
CA PRO A 30 21.55 -10.47 -30.70
C PRO A 30 22.58 -10.11 -29.62
N ILE A 31 23.18 -8.91 -29.70
CA ILE A 31 24.26 -8.52 -28.77
C ILE A 31 23.71 -8.17 -27.37
N TRP A 32 22.48 -7.65 -27.29
CA TRP A 32 21.88 -7.21 -26.04
C TRP A 32 21.45 -8.37 -25.12
N MET A 33 20.89 -9.46 -25.69
CA MET A 33 20.59 -10.69 -24.91
C MET A 33 21.84 -11.36 -24.34
N ASN A 34 22.97 -11.26 -25.05
CA ASN A 34 24.24 -11.85 -24.61
C ASN A 34 24.85 -11.15 -23.40
N GLN A 35 24.67 -9.83 -23.26
CA GLN A 35 25.15 -9.08 -22.09
C GLN A 35 24.28 -9.29 -20.85
N VAL A 36 22.97 -9.49 -21.03
CA VAL A 36 22.04 -9.82 -19.93
C VAL A 36 22.29 -11.25 -19.40
N SER A 37 22.54 -12.23 -20.28
CA SER A 37 22.85 -13.61 -19.83
C SER A 37 24.14 -13.71 -19.00
N LEU A 38 25.16 -12.89 -19.32
CA LEU A 38 26.44 -12.85 -18.58
C LEU A 38 26.31 -12.16 -17.21
N ALA A 39 25.40 -11.21 -17.03
CA ALA A 39 25.18 -10.54 -15.75
C ALA A 39 24.37 -11.38 -14.74
N PHE A 40 23.62 -12.38 -15.22
CA PHE A 40 22.73 -13.24 -14.41
C PHE A 40 23.16 -14.72 -14.35
N GLY A 41 24.37 -15.06 -14.84
CA GLY A 41 24.91 -16.42 -14.73
C GLY A 41 24.21 -17.47 -15.60
N LEU A 42 23.50 -17.06 -16.66
CA LEU A 42 22.83 -17.98 -17.58
C LEU A 42 23.81 -18.44 -18.68
N ARG A 43 23.92 -19.76 -18.89
CA ARG A 43 24.69 -20.34 -20.02
C ARG A 43 24.13 -19.84 -21.35
N LYS A 44 25.02 -19.48 -22.28
CA LYS A 44 24.70 -19.11 -23.67
C LYS A 44 23.74 -20.13 -24.29
N MET A 45 22.53 -19.71 -24.66
CA MET A 45 21.62 -20.52 -25.47
C MET A 45 21.12 -19.71 -26.67
N ASN A 46 21.48 -20.18 -27.87
CA ASN A 46 20.97 -19.66 -29.14
C ASN A 46 19.68 -20.40 -29.49
N TYR A 47 18.52 -19.73 -29.50
CA TYR A 47 17.27 -20.31 -30.00
C TYR A 47 16.72 -19.48 -31.17
N LYS A 48 16.35 -20.16 -32.26
CA LYS A 48 15.54 -19.61 -33.36
C LYS A 48 14.08 -19.93 -33.07
N PHE A 49 13.26 -18.91 -32.82
CA PHE A 49 11.81 -19.07 -32.75
C PHE A 49 11.22 -18.92 -34.17
N LEU A 50 10.47 -19.93 -34.62
CA LEU A 50 9.69 -19.84 -35.86
C LEU A 50 8.39 -19.07 -35.58
N ILE A 51 8.29 -17.85 -36.12
CA ILE A 51 7.02 -17.13 -36.27
C ILE A 51 6.35 -17.65 -37.54
N PRO A 52 5.11 -18.17 -37.52
CA PRO A 52 4.45 -18.65 -38.73
C PRO A 52 4.15 -17.50 -39.68
N GLY A 53 4.90 -17.41 -40.78
CA GLY A 53 4.60 -16.56 -41.94
C GLY A 53 3.71 -17.30 -42.94
N HIS A 54 2.69 -16.61 -43.44
CA HIS A 54 1.76 -17.10 -44.46
C HIS A 54 2.48 -17.70 -45.68
N LYS A 55 2.16 -18.97 -46.01
CA LYS A 55 2.49 -19.55 -47.32
C LYS A 55 1.56 -18.93 -48.39
N LYS A 56 2.14 -18.27 -49.39
CA LYS A 56 1.46 -17.98 -50.67
C LYS A 56 1.58 -19.21 -51.57
N SER A 57 0.46 -19.76 -52.01
CA SER A 57 0.38 -20.59 -53.22
C SER A 57 -0.17 -19.74 -54.39
N SER A 58 0.29 -20.07 -55.59
CA SER A 58 0.21 -19.34 -56.86
C SER A 58 -1.04 -19.64 -57.71
N MET A 59 -1.29 -18.74 -58.68
CA MET A 59 -2.19 -18.79 -59.88
C MET A 59 -3.70 -18.68 -59.61
N GLU A 60 -4.53 -17.89 -60.32
CA GLU A 60 -4.42 -17.13 -61.58
C GLU A 60 -5.52 -16.01 -61.65
N SER A 61 -5.43 -15.14 -62.67
CA SER A 61 -6.18 -13.91 -63.05
C SER A 61 -7.72 -13.90 -62.91
N THR A 62 -8.45 -12.78 -62.74
CA THR A 62 -8.50 -11.54 -63.56
C THR A 62 -9.46 -10.47 -62.97
N SER A 63 -9.18 -9.19 -63.20
CA SER A 63 -10.10 -8.03 -63.39
C SER A 63 -10.54 -7.12 -62.21
N LEU A 64 -10.52 -5.81 -62.53
CA LEU A 64 -10.70 -4.59 -61.74
C LEU A 64 -12.12 -4.40 -61.14
N GLN A 65 -12.21 -3.75 -59.96
CA GLN A 65 -12.80 -2.39 -59.83
C GLN A 65 -12.64 -1.75 -58.44
N ARG A 66 -12.44 -0.43 -58.46
CA ARG A 66 -12.29 0.52 -57.35
C ARG A 66 -13.47 0.51 -56.35
N ARG A 67 -13.18 0.70 -55.06
CA ARG A 67 -13.84 1.70 -54.18
C ARG A 67 -13.05 1.91 -52.87
N ASN A 68 -13.07 3.17 -52.42
CA ASN A 68 -12.29 3.80 -51.34
C ASN A 68 -12.56 3.27 -49.92
N PRO A 69 -11.68 3.56 -48.93
CA PRO A 69 -11.64 2.88 -47.65
C PRO A 69 -12.60 3.49 -46.63
N THR A 70 -13.37 2.65 -45.94
CA THR A 70 -14.08 3.00 -44.71
C THR A 70 -13.46 2.26 -43.53
N SER A 71 -13.37 3.00 -42.43
CA SER A 71 -12.82 2.66 -41.11
C SER A 71 -13.04 1.20 -40.68
N GLY A 72 -11.95 0.54 -40.31
CA GLY A 72 -11.97 -0.75 -39.64
C GLY A 72 -10.79 -0.86 -38.67
N THR A 73 -11.09 -0.72 -37.38
CA THR A 73 -10.18 -0.92 -36.25
C THR A 73 -9.60 -2.33 -36.26
N LEU A 74 -8.34 -2.50 -36.68
CA LEU A 74 -7.60 -3.75 -36.54
C LEU A 74 -7.07 -3.88 -35.10
N SER A 75 -7.90 -4.44 -34.22
CA SER A 75 -7.43 -5.00 -32.94
C SER A 75 -6.77 -6.37 -33.19
N GLY A 76 -5.50 -6.35 -33.59
CA GLY A 76 -4.67 -7.55 -33.63
C GLY A 76 -4.11 -7.85 -32.24
N ARG A 77 -4.86 -8.54 -31.37
CA ARG A 77 -4.28 -9.17 -30.17
C ARG A 77 -3.39 -10.34 -30.62
N GLN A 78 -2.08 -10.10 -30.73
CA GLN A 78 -1.11 -11.20 -30.71
C GLN A 78 -1.08 -11.79 -29.30
N ASN A 79 -1.73 -12.94 -29.12
CA ASN A 79 -1.52 -13.75 -27.92
C ASN A 79 -0.14 -14.43 -28.07
N ASN A 80 0.76 -14.20 -27.12
CA ASN A 80 2.04 -14.88 -27.06
C ASN A 80 1.79 -16.36 -26.72
N CYS A 81 1.61 -17.21 -27.73
CA CYS A 81 1.48 -18.67 -27.59
C CYS A 81 2.68 -19.38 -28.24
N CYS A 82 3.08 -20.51 -27.67
CA CYS A 82 4.13 -21.37 -28.20
C CYS A 82 3.59 -22.79 -28.31
N VAL A 83 3.79 -23.45 -29.44
CA VAL A 83 3.38 -24.85 -29.62
C VAL A 83 4.63 -25.72 -29.48
N ILE A 84 4.59 -26.65 -28.54
CA ILE A 84 5.66 -27.62 -28.33
C ILE A 84 5.25 -29.02 -28.79
N TYR A 85 6.21 -29.77 -29.28
CA TYR A 85 6.10 -31.18 -29.63
C TYR A 85 7.43 -31.87 -29.35
N SER A 86 7.42 -33.19 -29.17
CA SER A 86 8.67 -33.94 -29.02
C SER A 86 9.32 -34.23 -30.36
N THR A 87 10.66 -34.17 -30.36
CA THR A 87 11.54 -34.35 -31.51
C THR A 87 11.59 -35.79 -32.03
N ASN A 88 11.20 -36.79 -31.23
CA ASN A 88 11.19 -38.20 -31.61
C ASN A 88 9.76 -38.78 -31.66
N SER A 89 9.16 -38.72 -32.86
CA SER A 89 7.75 -39.06 -33.16
C SER A 89 7.46 -40.58 -33.33
N SER A 90 8.29 -41.50 -32.82
CA SER A 90 8.01 -42.94 -33.00
C SER A 90 6.90 -43.49 -32.08
N MET A 91 6.45 -42.70 -31.10
CA MET A 91 5.51 -43.11 -30.04
C MET A 91 4.20 -42.30 -30.06
N VAL A 92 3.68 -42.01 -31.26
CA VAL A 92 2.44 -41.23 -31.40
C VAL A 92 1.22 -42.11 -31.11
N ALA A 93 0.42 -41.74 -30.10
CA ALA A 93 -0.89 -42.35 -29.88
C ALA A 93 -1.82 -42.06 -31.07
N GLU A 94 -2.57 -43.08 -31.51
CA GLU A 94 -3.49 -42.98 -32.65
C GLU A 94 -4.75 -42.20 -32.28
N SER A 95 -5.23 -42.36 -31.05
CA SER A 95 -6.39 -41.65 -30.52
C SER A 95 -6.36 -41.56 -28.99
N VAL A 96 -7.18 -40.67 -28.43
CA VAL A 96 -7.46 -40.59 -26.99
C VAL A 96 -8.96 -40.72 -26.80
N GLU A 97 -9.38 -41.74 -26.05
CA GLU A 97 -10.77 -41.95 -25.67
C GLU A 97 -10.95 -41.57 -24.19
N ARG A 98 -11.95 -40.72 -23.92
CA ARG A 98 -12.31 -40.34 -22.55
C ARG A 98 -13.63 -41.01 -22.17
N ARG A 99 -13.60 -41.86 -21.15
CA ARG A 99 -14.80 -42.47 -20.54
C ARG A 99 -14.88 -42.00 -19.09
N ASN A 100 -15.81 -41.10 -18.78
CA ASN A 100 -15.96 -40.50 -17.45
C ASN A 100 -14.64 -39.88 -16.93
N GLN A 101 -14.12 -40.41 -15.82
CA GLN A 101 -12.85 -40.05 -15.17
C GLN A 101 -11.69 -40.95 -15.62
N SER A 102 -11.82 -41.67 -16.74
CA SER A 102 -10.79 -42.53 -17.29
C SER A 102 -10.35 -42.10 -18.69
N TRP A 103 -9.05 -41.96 -18.88
CA TRP A 103 -8.40 -41.61 -20.15
C TRP A 103 -7.71 -42.85 -20.71
N PHE A 104 -8.02 -43.21 -21.96
CA PHE A 104 -7.42 -44.33 -22.68
C PHE A 104 -6.63 -43.81 -23.87
N TYR A 105 -5.31 -43.96 -23.82
CA TYR A 105 -4.42 -43.61 -24.93
C TYR A 105 -4.21 -44.86 -25.78
N GLN A 106 -4.71 -44.87 -27.02
CA GLN A 106 -4.64 -46.05 -27.89
C GLN A 106 -3.34 -46.08 -28.69
N MET A 107 -2.63 -47.21 -28.58
CA MET A 107 -1.53 -47.62 -29.45
C MET A 107 -1.84 -49.02 -30.00
N LYS A 108 -0.98 -49.55 -30.88
CA LYS A 108 -1.09 -50.92 -31.42
C LYS A 108 -0.95 -52.03 -30.37
N VAL A 109 -0.69 -51.67 -29.11
CA VAL A 109 -0.43 -52.57 -27.98
C VAL A 109 -1.38 -52.17 -26.85
N GLU A 110 -1.73 -53.11 -25.97
CA GLU A 110 -2.55 -52.83 -24.79
C GLU A 110 -1.79 -51.96 -23.76
N SER A 111 -2.53 -51.14 -23.01
CA SER A 111 -1.98 -50.28 -21.97
C SER A 111 -1.37 -51.13 -20.83
N ASP A 112 -0.09 -50.92 -20.55
CA ASP A 112 0.66 -51.66 -19.53
C ASP A 112 0.97 -50.84 -18.27
N LEU A 113 0.41 -49.62 -18.18
CA LEU A 113 0.58 -48.68 -17.08
C LEU A 113 -0.75 -47.99 -16.75
N ILE A 114 -1.11 -47.94 -15.46
CA ILE A 114 -2.26 -47.19 -14.98
C ILE A 114 -1.75 -46.15 -13.99
N ILE A 115 -2.01 -44.87 -14.25
CA ILE A 115 -1.66 -43.80 -13.32
C ILE A 115 -2.95 -43.11 -12.84
N GLN A 116 -3.17 -43.08 -11.55
CA GLN A 116 -4.23 -42.31 -10.92
C GLN A 116 -3.68 -40.97 -10.41
N VAL A 117 -4.29 -39.87 -10.85
CA VAL A 117 -4.02 -38.50 -10.38
C VAL A 117 -5.34 -37.90 -9.93
N GLU A 118 -5.45 -37.60 -8.63
CA GLU A 118 -6.71 -37.17 -8.00
C GLU A 118 -7.84 -38.20 -8.26
N GLU A 119 -8.96 -37.78 -8.84
CA GLU A 119 -10.09 -38.64 -9.21
C GLU A 119 -9.93 -39.27 -10.60
N ASN A 120 -8.87 -38.92 -11.33
CA ASN A 120 -8.73 -39.25 -12.74
C ASN A 120 -7.74 -40.41 -12.95
N ILE A 121 -8.12 -41.37 -13.79
CA ILE A 121 -7.37 -42.59 -14.08
C ILE A 121 -6.87 -42.54 -15.52
N PHE A 122 -5.57 -42.72 -15.72
CA PHE A 122 -4.93 -42.69 -17.01
C PHE A 122 -4.40 -44.08 -17.36
N HIS A 123 -4.94 -44.68 -18.42
CA HIS A 123 -4.47 -45.92 -19.02
C HIS A 123 -3.43 -45.59 -20.09
N LEU A 124 -2.17 -45.92 -19.80
CA LEU A 124 -0.97 -45.44 -20.48
C LEU A 124 -0.04 -46.61 -20.83
N HIS A 125 1.06 -46.27 -21.51
CA HIS A 125 2.14 -47.18 -21.84
C HIS A 125 3.42 -46.78 -21.10
N LYS A 126 4.18 -47.76 -20.60
CA LYS A 126 5.43 -47.52 -19.85
C LYS A 126 6.47 -46.78 -20.69
N LEU A 127 6.65 -47.18 -21.95
CA LEU A 127 7.74 -46.66 -22.78
C LEU A 127 7.64 -45.14 -23.06
N PRO A 128 6.50 -44.58 -23.52
CA PRO A 128 6.37 -43.12 -23.70
C PRO A 128 6.56 -42.32 -22.42
N MET A 129 6.12 -42.87 -21.29
CA MET A 129 6.17 -42.16 -20.00
C MET A 129 7.57 -42.21 -19.36
N VAL A 130 8.19 -43.39 -19.30
CA VAL A 130 9.49 -43.60 -18.65
C VAL A 130 10.64 -43.01 -19.45
N SER A 131 10.56 -43.04 -20.79
CA SER A 131 11.62 -42.47 -21.63
C SER A 131 11.85 -40.97 -21.42
N ARG A 132 10.92 -40.29 -20.73
CA ARG A 132 10.95 -38.82 -20.55
C ARG A 132 10.81 -38.35 -19.11
N SER A 133 10.48 -39.25 -18.18
CA SER A 133 10.28 -38.90 -16.77
C SER A 133 11.20 -39.75 -15.89
N GLY A 134 12.14 -39.09 -15.21
CA GLY A 134 12.98 -39.73 -14.21
C GLY A 134 12.22 -40.28 -13.02
N TYR A 135 11.19 -39.55 -12.58
CA TYR A 135 10.32 -39.96 -11.49
C TYR A 135 9.57 -41.26 -11.81
N LEU A 136 8.90 -41.34 -12.97
CA LEU A 136 8.18 -42.53 -13.38
C LEU A 136 9.12 -43.69 -13.72
N ASN A 137 10.27 -43.41 -14.33
CA ASN A 137 11.31 -44.42 -14.56
C ASN A 137 11.70 -45.09 -13.24
N ARG A 138 12.02 -44.28 -12.22
CA ARG A 138 12.37 -44.76 -10.90
C ARG A 138 11.24 -45.57 -10.26
N LEU A 139 10.02 -45.04 -10.24
CA LEU A 139 8.87 -45.72 -9.63
C LEU A 139 8.55 -47.07 -10.28
N ILE A 140 8.65 -47.17 -11.61
CA ILE A 140 8.32 -48.38 -12.36
C ILE A 140 9.43 -49.42 -12.23
N PHE A 141 10.70 -49.02 -12.30
CA PHE A 141 11.84 -49.96 -12.30
C PHE A 141 12.41 -50.30 -10.92
N GLN A 142 12.08 -49.53 -9.86
CA GLN A 142 12.41 -49.90 -8.47
C GLN A 142 11.42 -50.92 -7.87
N ARG A 143 10.21 -51.04 -8.41
CA ARG A 143 9.20 -52.03 -7.98
C ARG A 143 9.48 -53.44 -8.54
N LYS A 144 10.70 -53.97 -8.45
CA LYS A 144 11.03 -55.35 -8.90
C LYS A 144 10.62 -56.42 -7.87
N GLY A 145 9.36 -56.42 -7.42
CA GLY A 145 8.76 -57.47 -6.59
C GLY A 145 7.74 -58.28 -7.39
N ILE A 146 7.57 -59.57 -7.07
CA ILE A 146 6.84 -60.59 -7.86
C ILE A 146 5.36 -60.25 -8.17
N ASN A 147 4.76 -59.24 -7.54
CA ASN A 147 3.36 -58.80 -7.77
C ASN A 147 3.25 -57.27 -7.96
N SER A 148 4.03 -56.69 -8.87
CA SER A 148 3.96 -55.24 -9.15
C SER A 148 2.73 -54.89 -9.98
N SER A 149 1.64 -54.51 -9.31
CA SER A 149 0.47 -53.96 -9.97
C SER A 149 0.86 -52.75 -10.85
N PRO A 150 0.34 -52.64 -12.08
CA PRO A 150 0.64 -51.53 -13.00
C PRO A 150 0.07 -50.18 -12.54
N ASN A 151 -0.57 -50.14 -11.36
CA ASN A 151 -1.25 -48.97 -10.83
C ASN A 151 -0.30 -48.10 -9.97
N ILE A 152 -0.14 -46.85 -10.38
CA ILE A 152 0.63 -45.82 -9.68
C ILE A 152 -0.35 -44.72 -9.29
N ARG A 153 -0.45 -44.43 -8.00
CA ARG A 153 -1.19 -43.28 -7.51
C ARG A 153 -0.23 -42.12 -7.24
N ILE A 154 -0.56 -40.96 -7.79
CA ILE A 154 0.18 -39.71 -7.58
C ILE A 154 -0.76 -38.73 -6.88
N ASP A 155 -0.50 -38.49 -5.60
CA ASP A 155 -1.22 -37.51 -4.81
C ASP A 155 -0.55 -36.13 -4.93
N ASN A 156 -1.33 -35.05 -4.82
CA ASN A 156 -0.87 -33.65 -4.83
C ASN A 156 -0.05 -33.24 -6.08
N PHE A 157 -0.45 -33.71 -7.26
CA PHE A 157 0.23 -33.37 -8.51
C PHE A 157 0.12 -31.87 -8.83
N PRO A 158 1.22 -31.17 -9.18
CA PRO A 158 1.17 -29.73 -9.45
C PRO A 158 0.19 -29.38 -10.59
N GLY A 159 -0.79 -28.53 -10.30
CA GLY A 159 -1.84 -28.14 -11.24
C GLY A 159 -2.96 -29.18 -11.43
N GLY A 160 -2.85 -30.35 -10.82
CA GLY A 160 -3.86 -31.42 -10.88
C GLY A 160 -3.88 -32.19 -12.20
N ALA A 161 -4.88 -33.06 -12.34
CA ALA A 161 -4.98 -34.02 -13.44
C ALA A 161 -5.01 -33.36 -14.84
N LYS A 162 -5.53 -32.13 -14.94
CA LYS A 162 -5.56 -31.36 -16.19
C LYS A 162 -4.16 -31.15 -16.77
N PHE A 163 -3.17 -30.84 -15.93
CA PHE A 163 -1.80 -30.61 -16.39
C PHE A 163 -1.06 -31.93 -16.60
N PHE A 164 -1.43 -32.98 -15.86
CA PHE A 164 -0.97 -34.32 -16.15
C PHE A 164 -1.39 -34.77 -17.56
N GLU A 165 -2.63 -34.49 -17.98
CA GLU A 165 -3.08 -34.76 -19.35
C GLU A 165 -2.21 -34.08 -20.42
N LEU A 166 -1.81 -32.81 -20.20
CA LEU A 166 -0.91 -32.10 -21.12
C LEU A 166 0.48 -32.76 -21.19
N ILE A 167 1.00 -33.23 -20.06
CA ILE A 167 2.26 -33.95 -20.00
C ILE A 167 2.15 -35.28 -20.74
N VAL A 168 1.06 -36.02 -20.55
CA VAL A 168 0.84 -37.26 -21.28
C VAL A 168 0.79 -36.97 -22.78
N LYS A 169 0.03 -35.96 -23.22
CA LYS A 169 0.02 -35.53 -24.64
C LYS A 169 1.43 -35.26 -25.15
N PHE A 170 2.25 -34.52 -24.40
CA PHE A 170 3.64 -34.28 -24.74
C PHE A 170 4.43 -35.60 -24.88
N CYS A 171 4.32 -36.52 -23.90
CA CYS A 171 5.02 -37.81 -23.90
C CYS A 171 4.66 -38.69 -25.10
N TYR A 172 3.42 -38.63 -25.57
CA TYR A 172 2.95 -39.31 -26.78
C TYR A 172 3.20 -38.51 -28.07
N GLY A 173 4.05 -37.47 -28.02
CA GLY A 173 4.43 -36.68 -29.20
C GLY A 173 3.32 -35.79 -29.76
N TRP A 174 2.22 -35.58 -29.03
CA TRP A 174 1.17 -34.67 -29.44
C TRP A 174 1.57 -33.21 -29.19
N LYS A 175 0.93 -32.31 -29.95
CA LYS A 175 1.13 -30.86 -29.79
C LYS A 175 0.56 -30.38 -28.47
N VAL A 176 1.34 -29.58 -27.75
CA VAL A 176 0.90 -28.90 -26.52
C VAL A 176 1.04 -27.39 -26.72
N ASP A 177 -0.07 -26.68 -26.56
CA ASP A 177 -0.10 -25.23 -26.68
C ASP A 177 0.25 -24.58 -25.34
N LEU A 178 1.42 -23.93 -25.27
CA LEU A 178 1.87 -23.15 -24.14
C LEU A 178 1.33 -21.72 -24.19
N THR A 179 0.86 -21.26 -23.04
CA THR A 179 0.27 -19.93 -22.83
C THR A 179 0.65 -19.40 -21.45
N ALA A 180 0.47 -18.11 -21.22
CA ALA A 180 0.78 -17.48 -19.93
C ALA A 180 -0.02 -18.05 -18.73
N THR A 181 -1.16 -18.70 -18.97
CA THR A 181 -2.00 -19.27 -17.90
C THR A 181 -1.67 -20.72 -17.58
N ASN A 182 -0.98 -21.43 -18.46
CA ASN A 182 -0.65 -22.85 -18.29
C ASN A 182 0.84 -23.12 -18.09
N ILE A 183 1.70 -22.15 -18.40
CA ILE A 183 3.15 -22.35 -18.36
C ILE A 183 3.70 -22.62 -16.95
N ALA A 184 3.21 -21.91 -15.92
CA ALA A 184 3.72 -22.09 -14.56
C ALA A 184 3.34 -23.45 -13.95
N PRO A 185 2.05 -23.89 -13.99
CA PRO A 185 1.71 -25.21 -13.49
C PRO A 185 2.36 -26.34 -14.30
N LEU A 186 2.49 -26.17 -15.62
CA LEU A 186 3.17 -27.17 -16.47
C LEU A 186 4.67 -27.26 -16.13
N TYR A 187 5.34 -26.12 -15.90
CA TYR A 187 6.73 -26.09 -15.46
C TYR A 187 6.91 -26.82 -14.13
N CYS A 188 6.05 -26.54 -13.14
CA CYS A 188 6.08 -27.24 -11.85
C CYS A 188 5.84 -28.75 -12.00
N ALA A 189 4.87 -29.13 -12.82
CA ALA A 189 4.54 -30.53 -13.08
C ALA A 189 5.67 -31.28 -13.81
N ALA A 190 6.35 -30.62 -14.75
CA ALA A 190 7.53 -31.16 -15.42
C ALA A 190 8.69 -31.39 -14.45
N HIS A 191 8.90 -30.48 -13.50
CA HIS A 191 9.88 -30.63 -12.41
C HIS A 191 9.51 -31.77 -11.46
N PHE A 192 8.24 -31.89 -11.07
CA PHE A 192 7.75 -33.01 -10.25
C PHE A 192 8.06 -34.38 -10.88
N LEU A 193 7.88 -34.49 -12.21
CA LEU A 193 8.14 -35.72 -12.94
C LEU A 193 9.61 -35.89 -13.37
N GLU A 194 10.49 -34.96 -13.01
CA GLU A 194 11.91 -34.98 -13.35
C GLU A 194 12.11 -35.11 -14.88
N MET A 195 11.37 -34.33 -15.67
CA MET A 195 11.42 -34.35 -17.14
C MET A 195 12.57 -33.49 -17.69
N SER A 196 13.80 -33.83 -17.29
CA SER A 196 15.03 -33.12 -17.67
C SER A 196 15.55 -33.52 -19.05
N ASP A 197 16.51 -32.75 -19.55
CA ASP A 197 17.22 -33.03 -20.81
C ASP A 197 18.09 -34.31 -20.73
N ASP A 198 18.28 -34.89 -19.54
CA ASP A 198 19.02 -36.15 -19.35
C ASP A 198 18.26 -37.35 -19.94
N PHE A 199 16.94 -37.23 -20.07
CA PHE A 199 16.06 -38.28 -20.60
C PHE A 199 15.78 -38.10 -22.09
N GLU A 200 15.49 -36.87 -22.53
CA GLU A 200 15.24 -36.52 -23.94
C GLU A 200 15.79 -35.12 -24.21
N GLN A 201 16.46 -34.90 -25.35
CA GLN A 201 16.94 -33.57 -25.67
C GLN A 201 15.77 -32.60 -25.93
N GLN A 202 15.80 -31.41 -25.31
CA GLN A 202 14.66 -30.49 -25.30
C GLN A 202 13.44 -31.12 -24.63
N ASN A 203 13.61 -31.71 -23.46
CA ASN A 203 12.48 -32.23 -22.69
C ASN A 203 11.65 -31.09 -22.10
N LEU A 204 10.54 -31.42 -21.43
CA LEU A 204 9.54 -30.47 -21.03
C LEU A 204 10.08 -29.37 -20.10
N ILE A 205 11.01 -29.68 -19.18
CA ILE A 205 11.60 -28.67 -18.28
C ILE A 205 12.33 -27.57 -19.07
N SER A 206 13.20 -27.93 -20.03
CA SER A 206 13.99 -26.94 -20.78
C SER A 206 13.13 -26.10 -21.73
N GLN A 207 12.14 -26.73 -22.37
CA GLN A 207 11.18 -26.02 -23.23
C GLN A 207 10.31 -25.04 -22.44
N THR A 208 9.77 -25.48 -21.31
CA THR A 208 8.91 -24.63 -20.47
C THR A 208 9.71 -23.52 -19.78
N GLU A 209 10.95 -23.77 -19.34
CA GLU A 209 11.82 -22.74 -18.76
C GLU A 209 12.15 -21.62 -19.76
N SER A 210 12.46 -21.98 -21.00
CA SER A 210 12.78 -21.03 -22.05
C SER A 210 11.59 -20.12 -22.36
N PHE A 211 10.39 -20.70 -22.48
CA PHE A 211 9.18 -19.95 -22.77
C PHE A 211 8.69 -19.13 -21.57
N LEU A 212 8.78 -19.68 -20.35
CA LEU A 212 8.47 -18.98 -19.11
C LEU A 212 9.35 -17.72 -18.97
N SER A 213 10.66 -17.86 -19.16
CA SER A 213 11.60 -16.74 -19.17
C SER A 213 11.21 -15.69 -20.19
N PHE A 214 10.96 -16.09 -21.44
CA PHE A 214 10.54 -15.19 -22.50
C PHE A 214 9.29 -14.39 -22.11
N LEU A 215 8.23 -15.04 -21.64
CA LEU A 215 6.98 -14.36 -21.27
C LEU A 215 7.19 -13.36 -20.11
N ILE A 216 7.93 -13.76 -19.08
CA ILE A 216 8.22 -12.91 -17.91
C ILE A 216 8.98 -11.65 -18.34
N PHE A 217 9.97 -11.75 -19.22
CA PHE A 217 10.73 -10.58 -19.66
C PHE A 217 9.98 -9.73 -20.68
N SER A 218 9.30 -10.34 -21.64
CA SER A 218 8.75 -9.65 -22.81
C SER A 218 7.41 -8.94 -22.59
N SER A 219 6.55 -9.43 -21.69
CA SER A 219 5.16 -8.95 -21.61
C SER A 219 4.72 -8.69 -20.17
N TRP A 220 4.28 -7.47 -19.87
CA TRP A 220 3.70 -7.12 -18.57
C TRP A 220 2.43 -7.94 -18.29
N LYS A 221 1.48 -7.95 -19.24
CA LYS A 221 0.20 -8.66 -19.09
C LYS A 221 0.37 -10.15 -18.89
N ASP A 222 1.31 -10.77 -19.62
CA ASP A 222 1.56 -12.20 -19.47
C ASP A 222 2.28 -12.51 -18.15
N THR A 223 3.13 -11.62 -17.64
CA THR A 223 3.71 -11.75 -16.29
C THR A 223 2.61 -11.85 -15.22
N PHE A 224 1.57 -11.00 -15.29
CA PHE A 224 0.44 -11.07 -14.35
C PHE A 224 -0.43 -12.31 -14.51
N ARG A 225 -0.63 -12.79 -15.75
CA ARG A 225 -1.34 -14.05 -16.00
C ARG A 225 -0.60 -15.24 -15.39
N ILE A 226 0.73 -15.26 -15.53
CA ILE A 226 1.61 -16.26 -14.90
C ILE A 226 1.48 -16.17 -13.38
N PHE A 227 1.55 -14.96 -12.80
CA PHE A 227 1.40 -14.73 -11.37
C PHE A 227 0.08 -15.29 -10.83
N LYS A 228 -1.03 -15.02 -11.53
CA LYS A 228 -2.34 -15.55 -11.16
C LYS A 228 -2.42 -17.07 -11.29
N SER A 229 -1.79 -17.66 -12.31
CA SER A 229 -1.72 -19.13 -12.42
C SER A 229 -0.94 -19.80 -11.29
N CYS A 230 -0.10 -19.06 -10.55
CA CYS A 230 0.64 -19.57 -9.40
C CYS A 230 -0.21 -19.74 -8.14
N GLU A 231 -1.44 -19.18 -8.11
CA GLU A 231 -2.34 -19.25 -6.95
C GLU A 231 -2.77 -20.68 -6.62
N SER A 232 -2.88 -21.57 -7.62
CA SER A 232 -3.23 -22.99 -7.44
C SER A 232 -2.04 -23.90 -7.13
N ILE A 233 -0.82 -23.39 -7.23
CA ILE A 233 0.43 -24.16 -7.11
C ILE A 233 1.45 -23.45 -6.19
N SER A 234 0.96 -22.71 -5.20
CA SER A 234 1.77 -21.70 -4.49
C SER A 234 3.03 -22.25 -3.80
N SER A 235 3.03 -23.49 -3.32
CA SER A 235 4.24 -24.14 -2.78
C SER A 235 5.30 -24.36 -3.86
N TRP A 236 4.94 -25.07 -4.93
CA TRP A 236 5.83 -25.34 -6.07
C TRP A 236 6.34 -24.06 -6.74
N ALA A 237 5.46 -23.08 -6.94
CA ALA A 237 5.83 -21.81 -7.55
C ALA A 237 6.82 -21.01 -6.70
N ARG A 238 6.80 -21.18 -5.37
CA ARG A 238 7.77 -20.59 -4.44
C ARG A 238 9.10 -21.35 -4.49
N ASP A 239 9.06 -22.68 -4.42
CA ASP A 239 10.26 -23.53 -4.41
C ASP A 239 11.07 -23.35 -5.70
N LEU A 240 10.37 -23.31 -6.84
CA LEU A 240 10.97 -23.08 -8.17
C LEU A 240 11.19 -21.59 -8.49
N GLN A 241 11.00 -20.69 -7.51
CA GLN A 241 11.27 -19.26 -7.62
C GLN A 241 10.49 -18.52 -8.73
N ILE A 242 9.37 -19.07 -9.21
CA ILE A 242 8.54 -18.45 -10.25
C ILE A 242 7.95 -17.14 -9.74
N LEU A 243 7.41 -17.16 -8.51
CA LEU A 243 6.86 -15.97 -7.85
C LEU A 243 7.91 -14.86 -7.73
N LYS A 244 9.12 -15.20 -7.30
CA LYS A 244 10.23 -14.24 -7.18
C LYS A 244 10.65 -13.66 -8.53
N ARG A 245 10.77 -14.49 -9.58
CA ARG A 245 11.13 -14.03 -10.93
C ARG A 245 10.08 -13.07 -11.49
N CYS A 246 8.79 -13.39 -11.31
CA CYS A 246 7.71 -12.53 -11.76
C CYS A 246 7.64 -11.23 -10.93
N SER A 247 7.79 -11.27 -9.61
CA SER A 247 7.74 -10.07 -8.76
C SER A 247 8.93 -9.14 -9.04
N GLU A 248 10.12 -9.68 -9.27
CA GLU A 248 11.30 -8.91 -9.68
C GLU A 248 11.12 -8.30 -11.07
N ALA A 249 10.51 -9.02 -12.02
CA ALA A 249 10.20 -8.50 -13.35
C ALA A 249 9.16 -7.38 -13.30
N VAL A 250 8.10 -7.53 -12.49
CA VAL A 250 7.11 -6.47 -12.22
C VAL A 250 7.79 -5.26 -11.60
N ALA A 251 8.60 -5.47 -10.56
CA ALA A 251 9.32 -4.39 -9.89
C ALA A 251 10.25 -3.65 -10.85
N TRP A 252 10.99 -4.37 -11.71
CA TRP A 252 11.87 -3.77 -12.71
C TRP A 252 11.11 -2.92 -13.72
N LYS A 253 10.01 -3.46 -14.29
CA LYS A 253 9.18 -2.76 -15.27
C LYS A 253 8.49 -1.52 -14.65
N ALA A 254 7.99 -1.63 -13.42
CA ALA A 254 7.40 -0.50 -12.69
C ALA A 254 8.44 0.59 -12.38
N CYS A 255 9.63 0.20 -11.91
CA CYS A 255 10.71 1.15 -11.57
C CYS A 255 11.32 1.83 -12.79
N ALA A 256 11.42 1.15 -13.93
CA ALA A 256 11.95 1.74 -15.16
C ALA A 256 11.11 2.95 -15.63
N ASN A 257 9.78 2.85 -15.51
CA ASN A 257 8.87 3.91 -15.90
C ASN A 257 8.75 5.00 -14.82
N ALA A 258 8.83 4.66 -13.53
CA ALA A 258 8.76 5.63 -12.44
C ALA A 258 9.90 6.66 -12.45
N LYS A 259 11.09 6.28 -12.94
CA LYS A 259 12.23 7.20 -13.12
C LYS A 259 12.01 8.23 -14.24
N ALA A 260 11.16 7.93 -15.21
CA ALA A 260 10.80 8.90 -16.26
C ALA A 260 9.88 10.02 -15.73
N ILE A 261 9.20 9.78 -14.60
CA ILE A 261 8.27 10.72 -13.93
C ILE A 261 9.06 11.66 -12.96
N GLU A 262 10.39 11.59 -12.93
CA GLU A 262 11.23 12.39 -12.02
C GLU A 262 11.20 13.91 -12.27
N SER A 263 10.60 14.38 -13.38
CA SER A 263 10.66 15.80 -13.78
C SER A 263 9.57 16.72 -13.20
N ASP A 264 8.47 16.20 -12.62
CA ASP A 264 7.38 17.07 -12.13
C ASP A 264 7.29 17.07 -10.60
N ASN A 265 7.89 18.09 -9.99
CA ASN A 265 7.74 18.45 -8.59
C ASN A 265 6.40 19.17 -8.36
N ASN A 266 5.29 18.43 -8.36
CA ASN A 266 4.05 18.91 -7.77
C ASN A 266 3.82 18.23 -6.42
N GLU A 267 3.43 19.01 -5.41
CA GLU A 267 2.99 18.50 -4.11
C GLU A 267 1.74 17.64 -4.31
N VAL A 268 1.93 16.34 -4.50
CA VAL A 268 0.81 15.40 -4.71
C VAL A 268 0.11 15.15 -3.37
N GLU A 269 -1.16 15.55 -3.27
CA GLU A 269 -2.07 15.11 -2.22
C GLU A 269 -2.25 13.58 -2.30
N CYS A 270 -1.92 12.89 -1.22
CA CYS A 270 -2.13 11.45 -1.11
C CYS A 270 -3.64 11.14 -1.16
N LEU A 271 -4.02 10.08 -1.88
CA LEU A 271 -5.40 9.57 -1.89
C LEU A 271 -5.95 9.54 -0.45
N SER A 272 -6.96 10.38 -0.19
CA SER A 272 -7.87 10.16 0.91
C SER A 272 -8.62 8.86 0.63
N VAL A 273 -8.95 8.09 1.67
CA VAL A 273 -9.63 6.78 1.57
C VAL A 273 -11.10 6.95 1.09
N LEU A 274 -11.49 8.13 0.59
CA LEU A 274 -12.87 8.49 0.25
C LEU A 274 -13.13 8.45 -1.27
N PRO A 275 -14.31 7.98 -1.72
CA PRO A 275 -14.74 8.07 -3.12
C PRO A 275 -15.22 9.46 -3.56
N ASP A 276 -15.14 10.48 -2.70
CA ASP A 276 -15.73 11.79 -3.00
C ASP A 276 -14.78 12.63 -3.85
N ASN A 277 -14.95 12.54 -5.18
CA ASN A 277 -14.54 13.49 -6.22
C ASN A 277 -13.34 14.39 -5.87
N VAL A 278 -12.13 13.86 -5.95
CA VAL A 278 -10.90 14.67 -6.01
C VAL A 278 -10.31 14.51 -7.41
N ASN A 279 -10.59 15.49 -8.28
CA ASN A 279 -9.81 15.75 -9.50
C ASN A 279 -8.41 16.25 -9.12
N GLY A 280 -7.66 15.46 -8.36
CA GLY A 280 -6.25 15.70 -8.08
C GLY A 280 -5.42 15.02 -9.17
N ASN A 281 -4.36 15.68 -9.63
CA ASN A 281 -3.40 15.11 -10.59
C ASN A 281 -2.93 13.73 -10.10
N VAL A 282 -3.54 12.69 -10.66
CA VAL A 282 -3.24 11.30 -10.36
C VAL A 282 -1.84 11.04 -10.88
N ILE A 283 -0.89 10.79 -9.98
CA ILE A 283 0.37 10.12 -10.33
C ILE A 283 0.00 8.94 -11.21
N ASP A 284 0.62 8.80 -12.38
CA ASP A 284 0.36 7.73 -13.34
C ASP A 284 0.64 6.34 -12.70
N GLY A 285 -0.34 5.87 -11.94
CA GLY A 285 -0.40 4.59 -11.25
C GLY A 285 -0.89 3.50 -12.20
N TRP A 286 -0.51 3.56 -13.48
CA TRP A 286 -0.93 2.62 -14.53
C TRP A 286 -0.82 1.15 -14.10
N TRP A 287 0.14 0.83 -13.22
CA TRP A 287 0.38 -0.51 -12.70
C TRP A 287 -0.36 -0.84 -11.39
N PHE A 288 -0.90 0.14 -10.68
CA PHE A 288 -1.62 -0.07 -9.41
C PHE A 288 -2.86 -0.92 -9.63
N GLU A 289 -3.56 -0.70 -10.74
CA GLU A 289 -4.79 -1.43 -11.05
C GLU A 289 -4.49 -2.91 -11.26
N ASP A 290 -3.46 -3.25 -12.02
CA ASP A 290 -3.04 -4.64 -12.23
C ASP A 290 -2.54 -5.31 -10.94
N VAL A 291 -1.74 -4.61 -10.14
CA VAL A 291 -1.23 -5.13 -8.85
C VAL A 291 -2.34 -5.29 -7.81
N SER A 292 -3.38 -4.46 -7.86
CA SER A 292 -4.56 -4.56 -6.99
C SER A 292 -5.44 -5.78 -7.23
N LEU A 293 -5.24 -6.49 -8.35
CA LEU A 293 -5.95 -7.74 -8.67
C LEU A 293 -5.29 -8.97 -8.04
N LEU A 294 -4.10 -8.84 -7.47
CA LEU A 294 -3.36 -9.93 -6.87
C LEU A 294 -3.88 -10.27 -5.47
N ARG A 295 -3.88 -11.57 -5.13
CA ARG A 295 -4.05 -12.06 -3.75
C ARG A 295 -2.99 -11.45 -2.82
N ILE A 296 -3.29 -11.35 -1.52
CA ILE A 296 -2.43 -10.64 -0.56
C ILE A 296 -0.98 -11.15 -0.55
N ASP A 297 -0.74 -12.46 -0.51
CA ASP A 297 0.60 -13.05 -0.51
C ASP A 297 1.42 -12.67 -1.75
N HIS A 298 0.77 -12.72 -2.91
CA HIS A 298 1.32 -12.30 -4.20
C HIS A 298 1.57 -10.79 -4.23
N PHE A 299 0.64 -9.98 -3.73
CA PHE A 299 0.80 -8.53 -3.61
C PHE A 299 2.01 -8.17 -2.74
N ILE A 300 2.15 -8.80 -1.57
CA ILE A 300 3.28 -8.57 -0.66
C ILE A 300 4.61 -8.91 -1.34
N GLU A 301 4.69 -10.01 -2.08
CA GLU A 301 5.89 -10.41 -2.82
C GLU A 301 6.31 -9.35 -3.87
N VAL A 302 5.33 -8.74 -4.55
CA VAL A 302 5.56 -7.63 -5.49
C VAL A 302 6.05 -6.38 -4.74
N ILE A 303 5.37 -5.98 -3.66
CA ILE A 303 5.75 -4.79 -2.89
C ILE A 303 7.14 -4.94 -2.29
N GLU A 304 7.49 -6.10 -1.73
CA GLU A 304 8.82 -6.38 -1.21
C GLU A 304 9.89 -6.33 -2.31
N SER A 305 9.58 -6.84 -3.50
CA SER A 305 10.48 -6.74 -4.65
C SER A 305 10.66 -5.30 -5.12
N ILE A 306 9.61 -4.49 -5.07
CA ILE A 306 9.66 -3.06 -5.37
C ILE A 306 10.48 -2.30 -4.33
N LYS A 307 10.30 -2.58 -3.03
CA LYS A 307 11.06 -1.96 -1.93
C LYS A 307 12.56 -2.22 -2.02
N ARG A 308 12.96 -3.38 -2.54
CA ARG A 308 14.37 -3.72 -2.82
C ARG A 308 14.93 -2.93 -4.01
N LYS A 309 14.09 -2.40 -4.89
CA LYS A 309 14.49 -1.45 -5.93
C LYS A 309 14.43 -0.04 -5.33
N VAL A 310 15.28 0.87 -5.80
CA VAL A 310 15.33 2.26 -5.33
C VAL A 310 14.10 3.04 -5.84
N MET A 311 12.92 2.69 -5.33
CA MET A 311 11.65 3.33 -5.63
C MET A 311 11.27 4.29 -4.49
N ARG A 312 10.58 5.39 -4.83
CA ARG A 312 10.10 6.35 -3.84
C ARG A 312 9.11 5.67 -2.89
N THR A 313 9.37 5.76 -1.60
CA THR A 313 8.56 5.15 -0.53
C THR A 313 7.11 5.67 -0.53
N LYS A 314 6.91 6.92 -0.97
CA LYS A 314 5.58 7.50 -1.22
C LYS A 314 4.79 6.75 -2.30
N LEU A 315 5.41 6.33 -3.41
CA LEU A 315 4.72 5.56 -4.45
C LEU A 315 4.34 4.16 -3.96
N VAL A 316 5.22 3.53 -3.16
CA VAL A 316 4.94 2.24 -2.53
C VAL A 316 3.76 2.36 -1.58
N GLY A 317 3.75 3.38 -0.72
CA GLY A 317 2.64 3.63 0.20
C GLY A 317 1.32 3.93 -0.51
N LEU A 318 1.34 4.69 -1.62
CA LEU A 318 0.15 4.93 -2.44
C LEU A 318 -0.39 3.65 -3.09
N CYS A 319 0.49 2.76 -3.56
CA CYS A 319 0.08 1.46 -4.11
C CYS A 319 -0.59 0.59 -3.03
N ILE A 320 -0.01 0.55 -1.82
CA ILE A 320 -0.59 -0.17 -0.68
C ILE A 320 -1.95 0.41 -0.30
N ALA A 321 -2.07 1.74 -0.25
CA ALA A 321 -3.35 2.39 0.02
C ALA A 321 -4.39 2.03 -1.06
N HIS A 322 -4.02 2.08 -2.33
CA HIS A 322 -4.89 1.73 -3.45
C HIS A 322 -5.37 0.27 -3.38
N TRP A 323 -4.45 -0.68 -3.14
CA TRP A 323 -4.80 -2.10 -2.93
C TRP A 323 -5.76 -2.25 -1.75
N THR A 324 -5.47 -1.60 -0.63
CA THR A 324 -6.26 -1.68 0.61
C THR A 324 -7.67 -1.15 0.40
N VAL A 325 -7.86 0.00 -0.27
CA VAL A 325 -9.19 0.55 -0.57
C VAL A 325 -10.02 -0.40 -1.44
N LYS A 326 -9.41 -0.97 -2.49
CA LYS A 326 -10.08 -1.93 -3.37
C LYS A 326 -10.39 -3.27 -2.69
N TRP A 327 -9.59 -3.65 -1.71
CA TRP A 327 -9.85 -4.82 -0.88
C TRP A 327 -10.98 -4.54 0.12
N LEU A 328 -10.97 -3.36 0.76
CA LEU A 328 -12.00 -2.92 1.70
C LEU A 328 -13.38 -2.81 1.04
N SER A 329 -13.45 -2.37 -0.22
CA SER A 329 -14.73 -2.29 -0.95
C SER A 329 -15.38 -3.65 -1.21
N LYS A 330 -14.62 -4.75 -1.06
CA LYS A 330 -15.11 -6.13 -1.14
C LYS A 330 -15.52 -6.70 0.21
N ILE A 331 -15.17 -6.03 1.31
CA ILE A 331 -15.44 -6.50 2.67
C ILE A 331 -16.66 -5.77 3.22
N LYS A 332 -17.62 -6.55 3.71
CA LYS A 332 -18.74 -6.02 4.48
C LYS A 332 -18.33 -5.99 5.95
N PHE A 333 -18.16 -4.79 6.49
CA PHE A 333 -18.00 -4.60 7.92
C PHE A 333 -19.37 -4.74 8.60
N GLY A 334 -19.71 -5.96 9.03
CA GLY A 334 -20.82 -6.20 9.96
C GLY A 334 -22.21 -5.80 9.48
N LEU A 335 -22.50 -5.84 8.18
CA LEU A 335 -23.88 -5.69 7.69
C LEU A 335 -24.55 -7.05 7.56
N GLU A 336 -25.52 -7.33 8.44
CA GLU A 336 -26.50 -8.37 8.18
C GLU A 336 -27.28 -8.03 6.89
N ASN A 337 -27.34 -9.03 6.01
CA ASN A 337 -28.28 -9.23 4.92
C ASN A 337 -27.86 -8.85 3.48
N VAL A 338 -27.93 -9.91 2.66
CA VAL A 338 -28.08 -10.00 1.19
C VAL A 338 -26.86 -9.65 0.35
N THR A 339 -26.00 -10.65 0.10
CA THR A 339 -25.72 -11.18 -1.26
C THR A 339 -24.73 -12.34 -1.16
N GLN A 340 -25.01 -13.42 -1.90
CA GLN A 340 -24.20 -14.64 -2.02
C GLN A 340 -22.86 -14.40 -2.73
N GLN A 341 -21.96 -13.63 -2.12
CA GLN A 341 -20.52 -13.76 -2.39
C GLN A 341 -19.92 -14.47 -1.18
N GLU A 342 -19.11 -15.50 -1.43
CA GLU A 342 -18.41 -16.24 -0.38
C GLU A 342 -17.66 -15.25 0.52
N ASP A 343 -18.21 -14.98 1.71
CA ASP A 343 -17.60 -14.05 2.65
C ASP A 343 -16.22 -14.59 3.03
N MET A 344 -15.19 -13.78 2.78
CA MET A 344 -13.82 -14.11 3.17
C MET A 344 -13.77 -14.34 4.69
N PRO A 345 -13.22 -15.47 5.17
CA PRO A 345 -13.17 -15.77 6.60
C PRO A 345 -12.53 -14.62 7.38
N LEU A 346 -13.10 -14.27 8.53
CA LEU A 346 -12.59 -13.18 9.38
C LEU A 346 -11.10 -13.33 9.70
N GLU A 347 -10.63 -14.57 9.90
CA GLU A 347 -9.22 -14.86 10.15
C GLU A 347 -8.32 -14.48 8.95
N LEU A 348 -8.79 -14.70 7.74
CA LEU A 348 -8.05 -14.32 6.53
C LEU A 348 -8.05 -12.79 6.35
N GLN A 349 -9.11 -12.10 6.76
CA GLN A 349 -9.14 -10.64 6.80
C GLN A 349 -8.12 -10.09 7.80
N LYS A 350 -8.06 -10.67 9.00
CA LYS A 350 -7.08 -10.35 10.04
C LYS A 350 -5.65 -10.52 9.54
N VAL A 351 -5.31 -11.69 8.99
CA VAL A 351 -3.98 -11.97 8.41
C VAL A 351 -3.63 -10.98 7.29
N THR A 352 -4.62 -10.55 6.51
CA THR A 352 -4.42 -9.56 5.44
C THR A 352 -4.01 -8.21 6.00
N ILE A 353 -4.72 -7.68 7.01
CA ILE A 353 -4.37 -6.41 7.66
C ILE A 353 -3.00 -6.48 8.32
N GLU A 354 -2.70 -7.57 9.03
CA GLU A 354 -1.39 -7.74 9.64
C GLU A 354 -0.27 -7.76 8.60
N SER A 355 -0.49 -8.42 7.45
CA SER A 355 0.46 -8.45 6.34
C SER A 355 0.67 -7.05 5.73
N LEU A 356 -0.40 -6.26 5.58
CA LEU A 356 -0.30 -4.87 5.10
C LEU A 356 0.47 -3.97 6.07
N ILE A 357 0.24 -4.12 7.38
CA ILE A 357 0.97 -3.35 8.41
C ILE A 357 2.46 -3.69 8.36
N ARG A 358 2.82 -4.97 8.20
CA ARG A 358 4.23 -5.41 8.10
C ARG A 358 4.94 -4.86 6.86
N VAL A 359 4.24 -4.71 5.74
CA VAL A 359 4.88 -4.27 4.49
C VAL A 359 4.97 -2.75 4.35
N LEU A 360 4.20 -1.99 5.13
CA LEU A 360 4.11 -0.53 5.05
C LEU A 360 5.51 0.12 5.15
N PRO A 361 5.88 1.06 4.25
CA PRO A 361 7.16 1.76 4.34
C PRO A 361 7.25 2.53 5.66
N VAL A 362 8.39 2.50 6.35
CA VAL A 362 8.56 3.12 7.68
C VAL A 362 8.80 4.63 7.60
N GLU A 363 9.17 5.14 6.44
CA GLU A 363 9.53 6.55 6.24
C GLU A 363 8.33 7.48 6.47
N GLU A 364 8.61 8.66 7.02
CA GLU A 364 7.62 9.72 7.19
C GLU A 364 6.99 10.07 5.83
N ASN A 365 5.69 10.37 5.82
CA ASN A 365 4.91 10.76 4.64
C ASN A 365 4.86 9.73 3.50
N SER A 366 5.25 8.47 3.74
CA SER A 366 5.07 7.38 2.76
C SER A 366 3.60 7.07 2.50
N VAL A 367 2.74 7.21 3.51
CA VAL A 367 1.28 7.08 3.43
C VAL A 367 0.62 8.29 4.10
N SER A 368 -0.65 8.56 3.78
CA SER A 368 -1.40 9.65 4.43
C SER A 368 -1.70 9.31 5.89
N PHE A 369 -1.79 10.34 6.73
CA PHE A 369 -2.17 10.16 8.13
C PHE A 369 -3.58 9.57 8.27
N ASN A 370 -4.50 10.02 7.42
CA ASN A 370 -5.85 9.50 7.34
C ASN A 370 -5.89 7.99 7.02
N PHE A 371 -5.03 7.51 6.11
CA PHE A 371 -4.91 6.09 5.81
C PHE A 371 -4.41 5.29 7.02
N LEU A 372 -3.40 5.80 7.75
CA LEU A 372 -2.92 5.15 8.98
C LEU A 372 -4.02 5.02 10.04
N LEU A 373 -4.85 6.06 10.20
CA LEU A 373 -5.97 6.04 11.14
C LEU A 373 -7.05 5.04 10.73
N HIS A 374 -7.40 4.94 9.44
CA HIS A 374 -8.31 3.90 8.95
C HIS A 374 -7.75 2.50 9.18
N LEU A 375 -6.45 2.29 8.91
CA LEU A 375 -5.79 1.01 9.14
C LEU A 375 -5.77 0.65 10.63
N LEU A 376 -5.57 1.64 11.52
CA LEU A 376 -5.66 1.45 12.97
C LEU A 376 -7.07 1.07 13.40
N LYS A 377 -8.09 1.79 12.91
CA LYS A 377 -9.50 1.47 13.16
C LYS A 377 -9.83 0.03 12.76
N ILE A 378 -9.46 -0.38 11.55
CA ILE A 378 -9.71 -1.73 11.06
C ILE A 378 -8.95 -2.76 11.91
N GLY A 379 -7.71 -2.47 12.28
CA GLY A 379 -6.92 -3.32 13.18
C GLY A 379 -7.58 -3.53 14.54
N VAL A 380 -8.16 -2.47 15.13
CA VAL A 380 -8.92 -2.54 16.39
C VAL A 380 -10.18 -3.39 16.22
N ILE A 381 -10.97 -3.16 15.16
CA ILE A 381 -12.20 -3.91 14.87
C ILE A 381 -11.90 -5.41 14.67
N MET A 382 -10.86 -5.72 13.92
CA MET A 382 -10.47 -7.10 13.60
C MET A 382 -9.66 -7.80 14.69
N LYS A 383 -9.33 -7.10 15.78
CA LYS A 383 -8.51 -7.62 16.89
C LYS A 383 -7.22 -8.29 16.40
N ILE A 384 -6.45 -7.55 15.59
CA ILE A 384 -5.13 -7.99 15.10
C ILE A 384 -4.14 -8.19 16.26
N ASP A 385 -3.00 -8.80 15.96
CA ASP A 385 -1.89 -8.92 16.92
C ASP A 385 -1.55 -7.59 17.64
N SER A 386 -1.39 -7.68 18.96
CA SER A 386 -1.20 -6.52 19.84
C SER A 386 0.12 -5.78 19.62
N GLU A 387 1.18 -6.49 19.22
CA GLU A 387 2.48 -5.90 18.94
C GLU A 387 2.42 -5.07 17.65
N LEU A 388 1.80 -5.62 16.61
CA LEU A 388 1.55 -4.90 15.36
C LEU A 388 0.64 -3.68 15.55
N LEU A 389 -0.43 -3.83 16.34
CA LEU A 389 -1.33 -2.72 16.65
C LEU A 389 -0.58 -1.60 17.36
N ASN A 390 0.24 -1.92 18.36
CA ASN A 390 1.04 -0.95 19.09
C ASN A 390 2.10 -0.28 18.20
N MET A 391 2.72 -1.03 17.28
CA MET A 391 3.64 -0.46 16.29
C MET A 391 2.95 0.58 15.40
N LEU A 392 1.75 0.26 14.91
CA LEU A 392 0.94 1.19 14.11
C LEU A 392 0.49 2.40 14.93
N GLU A 393 0.04 2.19 16.16
CA GLU A 393 -0.41 3.22 17.08
C GLU A 393 0.72 4.21 17.41
N LYS A 394 1.92 3.71 17.74
CA LYS A 394 3.12 4.56 17.91
C LYS A 394 3.40 5.41 16.67
N ARG A 395 3.31 4.80 15.48
CA ARG A 395 3.52 5.53 14.22
C ARG A 395 2.49 6.64 14.01
N VAL A 396 1.21 6.37 14.30
CA VAL A 396 0.15 7.39 14.26
C VAL A 396 0.46 8.53 15.25
N ILE A 397 0.83 8.20 16.48
CA ILE A 397 1.18 9.17 17.53
C ILE A 397 2.32 10.11 17.06
N PHE A 398 3.36 9.58 16.42
CA PHE A 398 4.49 10.39 15.92
C PHE A 398 4.10 11.35 14.78
N VAL A 399 3.10 11.00 13.97
CA VAL A 399 2.64 11.85 12.86
C VAL A 399 1.58 12.87 13.31
N LEU A 400 0.88 12.62 14.43
CA LEU A 400 -0.22 13.44 14.93
C LEU A 400 0.15 14.93 15.07
N GLU A 401 1.33 15.25 15.61
CA GLU A 401 1.78 16.64 15.81
C GLU A 401 1.89 17.46 14.50
N LYS A 402 2.12 16.77 13.36
CA LYS A 402 2.31 17.38 12.04
C LYS A 402 1.01 17.39 11.20
N SER A 403 -0.08 16.85 11.73
CA SER A 403 -1.33 16.65 10.99
C SER A 403 -2.28 17.86 11.07
N ARG A 404 -3.23 17.93 10.13
CA ARG A 404 -4.31 18.93 10.12
C ARG A 404 -5.60 18.27 10.61
N ALA A 405 -6.53 19.06 11.14
CA ALA A 405 -7.81 18.56 11.63
C ALA A 405 -8.60 17.75 10.58
N LYS A 406 -8.48 18.09 9.29
CA LYS A 406 -9.10 17.35 8.18
C LYS A 406 -8.53 15.93 8.00
N ASP A 407 -7.27 15.71 8.38
CA ASP A 407 -6.62 14.40 8.23
C ASP A 407 -7.15 13.38 9.26
N LEU A 408 -7.71 13.87 10.38
CA LEU A 408 -8.29 13.05 11.46
C LEU A 408 -9.69 12.51 11.12
N LEU A 409 -10.26 12.88 9.97
CA LEU A 409 -11.61 12.47 9.56
C LEU A 409 -11.64 10.99 9.12
N VAL A 410 -11.83 10.09 10.08
CA VAL A 410 -12.00 8.64 9.86
C VAL A 410 -13.48 8.32 9.78
N ARG A 411 -13.96 7.74 8.68
CA ARG A 411 -15.41 7.45 8.54
C ARG A 411 -15.84 6.20 9.32
N ASN A 412 -17.09 6.19 9.75
CA ASN A 412 -17.76 4.96 10.20
C ASN A 412 -18.27 4.16 9.01
N TYR A 413 -18.30 2.85 9.17
CA TYR A 413 -18.81 1.92 8.16
C TYR A 413 -20.29 1.57 8.38
N GLU A 414 -20.87 2.00 9.50
CA GLU A 414 -22.25 1.70 9.89
C GLU A 414 -23.24 2.72 9.29
N PRO A 415 -24.26 2.27 8.55
CA PRO A 415 -25.29 3.17 8.04
C PRO A 415 -26.19 3.65 9.18
N GLY A 416 -26.39 4.97 9.28
CA GLY A 416 -27.28 5.60 10.26
C GLY A 416 -26.63 6.06 11.56
N GLY A 417 -25.34 5.78 11.77
CA GLY A 417 -24.56 6.32 12.89
C GLY A 417 -23.89 7.66 12.56
N ALA A 418 -23.04 8.13 13.48
CA ALA A 418 -22.15 9.27 13.25
C ALA A 418 -21.29 9.03 12.00
N VAL A 419 -21.08 10.07 11.20
CA VAL A 419 -20.28 10.02 9.97
C VAL A 419 -18.83 9.69 10.27
N TYR A 420 -18.28 10.26 11.36
CA TYR A 420 -16.88 10.11 11.74
C TYR A 420 -16.71 9.38 13.07
N ASP A 421 -15.64 8.59 13.14
CA ASP A 421 -15.24 7.87 14.34
C ASP A 421 -14.45 8.78 15.27
N VAL A 422 -15.11 9.28 16.31
CA VAL A 422 -14.46 10.10 17.33
C VAL A 422 -13.67 9.24 18.32
N THR A 423 -14.05 7.97 18.48
CA THR A 423 -13.45 7.06 19.47
C THR A 423 -12.02 6.68 19.12
N ILE A 424 -11.73 6.48 17.82
CA ILE A 424 -10.36 6.20 17.36
C ILE A 424 -9.42 7.38 17.61
N ILE A 425 -9.92 8.62 17.46
CA ILE A 425 -9.14 9.83 17.71
C ILE A 425 -8.87 10.00 19.20
N ALA A 426 -9.88 9.79 20.04
CA ALA A 426 -9.70 9.83 21.48
C ALA A 426 -8.68 8.81 21.97
N ARG A 427 -8.73 7.57 21.46
CA ARG A 427 -7.73 6.54 21.74
C ARG A 427 -6.31 7.02 21.39
N VAL A 428 -6.12 7.58 20.20
CA VAL A 428 -4.81 8.09 19.74
C VAL A 428 -4.32 9.25 20.62
N VAL A 429 -5.21 10.15 21.04
CA VAL A 429 -4.88 11.27 21.92
C VAL A 429 -4.49 10.79 23.32
N GLU A 430 -5.25 9.85 23.91
CA GLU A 430 -4.93 9.24 25.19
C GLU A 430 -3.57 8.53 25.15
N ALA A 431 -3.33 7.72 24.11
CA ALA A 431 -2.06 7.03 23.92
C ALA A 431 -0.89 8.02 23.71
N TYR A 432 -1.11 9.12 22.98
CA TYR A 432 -0.13 10.20 22.84
C TYR A 432 0.24 10.78 24.20
N LEU A 433 -0.73 11.09 25.05
CA LEU A 433 -0.49 11.69 26.36
C LEU A 433 0.29 10.76 27.30
N LEU A 434 0.00 9.45 27.25
CA LEU A 434 0.76 8.45 28.02
C LEU A 434 2.23 8.41 27.58
N LEU A 435 2.51 8.48 26.28
CA LEU A 435 3.87 8.47 25.73
C LEU A 435 4.63 9.79 25.99
N VAL A 436 3.92 10.91 26.00
CA VAL A 436 4.49 12.27 25.96
C VAL A 436 4.53 12.94 27.33
N SER A 437 4.20 12.22 28.41
CA SER A 437 4.16 12.72 29.80
C SER A 437 5.43 13.45 30.30
N SER A 438 6.58 13.29 29.62
CA SER A 438 7.86 13.97 29.92
C SER A 438 8.25 15.13 28.97
N ASN A 439 7.41 15.47 27.98
CA ASN A 439 7.72 16.46 26.95
C ASN A 439 7.33 17.90 27.34
N PRO A 440 7.86 18.92 26.63
CA PRO A 440 7.55 20.31 26.93
C PRO A 440 6.06 20.62 26.71
N PRO A 441 5.45 21.51 27.54
CA PRO A 441 4.04 21.90 27.44
C PRO A 441 3.63 22.39 26.04
N SER A 442 4.57 22.94 25.28
CA SER A 442 4.37 23.44 23.92
C SER A 442 3.82 22.39 22.94
N ARG A 443 4.24 21.12 23.06
CA ARG A 443 3.73 20.05 22.19
C ARG A 443 2.30 19.68 22.51
N ILE A 444 1.96 19.62 23.79
CA ILE A 444 0.60 19.33 24.25
C ILE A 444 -0.37 20.44 23.77
N PHE A 445 0.06 21.70 23.72
CA PHE A 445 -0.75 22.79 23.17
C PHE A 445 -1.07 22.64 21.68
N VAL A 446 -0.14 22.07 20.89
CA VAL A 446 -0.38 21.79 19.47
C VAL A 446 -1.48 20.76 19.32
N ILE A 447 -1.41 19.67 20.09
CA ILE A 447 -2.45 18.63 20.10
C ILE A 447 -3.78 19.18 20.62
N GLY A 448 -3.77 20.00 21.68
CA GLY A 448 -4.97 20.65 22.20
C GLY A 448 -5.70 21.46 21.12
N ARG A 449 -4.95 22.26 20.35
CA ARG A 449 -5.51 23.02 19.22
C ARG A 449 -6.05 22.12 18.12
N LEU A 450 -5.30 21.08 17.75
CA LEU A 450 -5.68 20.13 16.70
C LEU A 450 -6.99 19.40 17.03
N VAL A 451 -7.13 18.95 18.28
CA VAL A 451 -8.35 18.28 18.77
C VAL A 451 -9.51 19.25 18.80
N ASP A 452 -9.33 20.49 19.26
CA ASP A 452 -10.40 21.49 19.25
C ASP A 452 -10.86 21.83 17.82
N GLU A 453 -9.92 21.93 16.86
CA GLU A 453 -10.24 22.12 15.44
C GLU A 453 -11.00 20.93 14.84
N TYR A 454 -10.62 19.70 15.21
CA TYR A 454 -11.34 18.49 14.82
C TYR A 454 -12.75 18.42 15.43
N LEU A 455 -12.89 18.74 16.73
CA LEU A 455 -14.18 18.80 17.42
C LEU A 455 -15.15 19.76 16.71
N ILE A 456 -14.66 20.91 16.22
CA ILE A 456 -15.46 21.85 15.42
C ILE A 456 -15.97 21.21 14.12
N LEU A 457 -15.19 20.34 13.47
CA LEU A 457 -15.60 19.67 12.23
C LEU A 457 -16.69 18.63 12.48
N VAL A 458 -16.54 17.82 13.53
CA VAL A 458 -17.50 16.74 13.86
C VAL A 458 -18.73 17.23 14.62
N ALA A 459 -18.67 18.41 15.26
CA ALA A 459 -19.77 18.96 16.06
C ALA A 459 -21.07 19.20 15.27
N ARG A 460 -20.98 19.27 13.93
CA ARG A 460 -22.14 19.49 13.04
C ARG A 460 -22.90 18.22 12.70
N ASP A 461 -22.35 17.06 13.04
CA ASP A 461 -22.97 15.77 12.77
C ASP A 461 -24.08 15.50 13.78
N GLU A 462 -25.33 15.46 13.31
CA GLU A 462 -26.53 15.26 14.15
C GLU A 462 -26.60 13.85 14.75
N ASN A 463 -25.88 12.88 14.18
CA ASN A 463 -25.84 11.50 14.66
C ASN A 463 -24.71 11.29 15.69
N LEU A 464 -23.93 12.32 16.02
CA LEU A 464 -22.84 12.19 16.98
C LEU A 464 -23.36 12.22 18.42
N GLU A 465 -23.30 11.07 19.10
CA GLU A 465 -23.73 10.94 20.49
C GLU A 465 -22.94 11.84 21.46
N ALA A 466 -23.65 12.39 22.46
CA ALA A 466 -23.10 13.28 23.49
C ALA A 466 -21.93 12.63 24.24
N LYS A 467 -22.03 11.33 24.52
CA LYS A 467 -20.99 10.55 25.19
C LYS A 467 -19.68 10.53 24.39
N ASN A 468 -19.75 10.33 23.07
CA ASN A 468 -18.58 10.27 22.21
C ASN A 468 -17.93 11.65 22.04
N PHE A 469 -18.74 12.71 21.95
CA PHE A 469 -18.24 14.08 21.95
C PHE A 469 -17.55 14.43 23.28
N GLN A 470 -18.19 14.12 24.41
CA GLN A 470 -17.63 14.35 25.75
C GLN A 470 -16.31 13.58 25.96
N LEU A 471 -16.24 12.33 25.51
CA LEU A 471 -15.05 11.48 25.62
C LEU A 471 -13.81 12.15 25.00
N LEU A 472 -13.92 12.74 23.80
CA LEU A 472 -12.78 13.44 23.19
C LEU A 472 -12.47 14.79 23.85
N VAL A 473 -13.50 15.50 24.34
CA VAL A 473 -13.32 16.75 25.10
C VAL A 473 -12.52 16.51 26.39
N GLU A 474 -12.80 15.40 27.08
CA GLU A 474 -12.17 15.01 28.35
C GLU A 474 -10.85 14.24 28.17
N ALA A 475 -10.54 13.74 26.97
CA ALA A 475 -9.29 13.02 26.68
C ALA A 475 -8.02 13.86 26.93
N LEU A 476 -8.12 15.20 26.88
CA LEU A 476 -7.00 16.11 27.09
C LEU A 476 -6.93 16.63 28.54
N PRO A 477 -5.73 16.72 29.14
CA PRO A 477 -5.59 17.25 30.49
C PRO A 477 -5.89 18.77 30.53
N ARG A 478 -6.23 19.30 31.71
CA ARG A 478 -6.62 20.72 31.89
C ARG A 478 -5.55 21.72 31.44
N ASN A 479 -4.28 21.33 31.50
CA ASN A 479 -3.14 22.14 31.07
C ASN A 479 -2.84 22.00 29.57
N ALA A 480 -3.58 21.20 28.81
CA ALA A 480 -3.39 21.06 27.36
C ALA A 480 -3.85 22.29 26.55
N ARG A 481 -4.59 23.21 27.19
CA ARG A 481 -5.14 24.41 26.55
C ARG A 481 -4.69 25.66 27.29
N TYR A 482 -4.08 26.58 26.54
CA TYR A 482 -3.81 27.94 27.02
C TYR A 482 -5.06 28.83 26.93
N CYS A 483 -5.83 28.68 25.85
CA CYS A 483 -7.06 29.39 25.59
C CYS A 483 -8.16 28.40 25.20
N ASN A 484 -9.35 28.57 25.77
CA ASN A 484 -10.49 27.67 25.54
C ASN A 484 -11.45 28.14 24.45
N ASP A 485 -11.12 29.19 23.69
CA ASP A 485 -12.03 29.76 22.69
C ASP A 485 -12.42 28.76 21.59
N ASN A 486 -11.48 27.94 21.12
CA ASN A 486 -11.77 26.91 20.12
C ASN A 486 -12.63 25.78 20.70
N LEU A 487 -12.33 25.34 21.93
CA LEU A 487 -13.16 24.38 22.65
C LEU A 487 -14.58 24.92 22.85
N TYR A 488 -14.73 26.18 23.28
CA TYR A 488 -16.03 26.82 23.43
C TYR A 488 -16.78 26.87 22.10
N ARG A 489 -16.11 27.25 21.01
CA ARG A 489 -16.69 27.23 19.66
C ARG A 489 -17.17 25.83 19.25
N ALA A 490 -16.40 24.80 19.55
CA ALA A 490 -16.79 23.42 19.28
C ALA A 490 -18.05 23.02 20.07
N ILE A 491 -18.07 23.31 21.37
CA ILE A 491 -19.20 23.04 22.26
C ILE A 491 -20.44 23.79 21.80
N ASP A 492 -20.32 25.09 21.51
CA ASP A 492 -21.43 25.91 21.05
C ASP A 492 -22.03 25.38 19.74
N MET A 493 -21.17 24.96 18.80
CA MET A 493 -21.61 24.33 17.56
C MET A 493 -22.32 23.00 17.81
N TYR A 494 -21.81 22.17 18.72
CA TYR A 494 -22.42 20.88 19.07
C TYR A 494 -23.80 21.06 19.71
N LEU A 495 -23.90 21.95 20.70
CA LEU A 495 -25.17 22.31 21.36
C LEU A 495 -26.19 22.89 20.38
N LYS A 496 -25.73 23.63 19.36
CA LYS A 496 -26.59 24.15 18.30
C LYS A 496 -27.14 23.05 17.39
N ALA A 497 -26.32 22.04 17.06
CA ALA A 497 -26.73 20.91 16.24
C ALA A 497 -27.61 19.90 17.00
N HIS A 498 -27.51 19.85 18.33
CA HIS A 498 -28.22 18.88 19.19
C HIS A 498 -29.15 19.56 20.19
N PRO A 499 -30.29 20.13 19.75
CA PRO A 499 -31.22 20.82 20.64
C PRO A 499 -31.89 19.88 21.67
N SER A 500 -31.98 18.58 21.37
CA SER A 500 -32.62 17.54 22.18
C SER A 500 -31.79 17.04 23.37
N LEU A 501 -30.58 17.56 23.59
CA LEU A 501 -29.72 17.16 24.71
C LEU A 501 -30.37 17.45 26.07
N THR A 502 -30.18 16.51 27.00
CA THR A 502 -30.55 16.66 28.41
C THR A 502 -29.66 17.67 29.14
N GLU A 503 -30.15 18.23 30.25
CA GLU A 503 -29.35 19.15 31.07
C GLU A 503 -28.08 18.48 31.61
N GLU A 504 -28.14 17.18 31.93
CA GLU A 504 -26.99 16.39 32.38
C GLU A 504 -25.92 16.28 31.30
N GLU A 505 -26.31 16.00 30.06
CA GLU A 505 -25.39 15.92 28.91
C GLU A 505 -24.75 17.28 28.61
N ARG A 506 -25.55 18.35 28.59
CA ARG A 506 -25.03 19.72 28.42
C ARG A 506 -24.03 20.08 29.51
N ASN A 507 -24.34 19.73 30.75
CA ASN A 507 -23.43 19.92 31.89
C ASN A 507 -22.15 19.10 31.76
N GLY A 508 -22.24 17.85 31.29
CA GLY A 508 -21.10 16.97 31.05
C GLY A 508 -20.13 17.58 30.02
N ILE A 509 -20.66 17.93 28.85
CA ILE A 509 -19.87 18.48 27.74
C ILE A 509 -19.24 19.84 28.12
N CYS A 510 -19.98 20.70 28.82
CA CYS A 510 -19.49 22.03 29.22
C CYS A 510 -18.48 21.99 30.37
N ARG A 511 -18.32 20.86 31.08
CA ARG A 511 -17.49 20.75 32.30
C ARG A 511 -16.01 21.03 32.06
N ALA A 512 -15.49 20.61 30.91
CA ALA A 512 -14.07 20.76 30.57
C ALA A 512 -13.68 22.21 30.24
N MET A 513 -14.67 23.06 29.95
CA MET A 513 -14.44 24.47 29.63
C MET A 513 -14.14 25.28 30.89
N GLU A 514 -12.92 25.79 30.99
CA GLU A 514 -12.51 26.70 32.06
C GLU A 514 -12.73 28.16 31.66
N TYR A 515 -13.65 28.83 32.35
CA TYR A 515 -14.04 30.22 32.06
C TYR A 515 -12.87 31.23 32.07
N HIS A 516 -11.91 31.07 32.99
CA HIS A 516 -10.78 31.99 33.11
C HIS A 516 -9.81 31.93 31.91
N LYS A 517 -9.86 30.86 31.11
CA LYS A 517 -9.06 30.68 29.88
C LYS A 517 -9.77 31.15 28.61
N LEU A 518 -10.99 31.69 28.71
CA LEU A 518 -11.68 32.29 27.57
C LEU A 518 -11.23 33.74 27.36
N SER A 519 -11.19 34.19 26.12
CA SER A 519 -11.03 35.61 25.77
C SER A 519 -12.24 36.45 26.19
N GLN A 520 -12.07 37.77 26.26
CA GLN A 520 -13.16 38.66 26.67
C GLN A 520 -14.34 38.60 25.68
N GLU A 521 -14.04 38.41 24.40
CA GLU A 521 -14.98 38.25 23.30
C GLU A 521 -15.77 36.94 23.47
N ALA A 522 -15.08 35.82 23.71
CA ALA A 522 -15.72 34.52 23.92
C ALA A 522 -16.60 34.53 25.18
N ARG A 523 -16.16 35.18 26.27
CA ARG A 523 -16.96 35.34 27.50
C ARG A 523 -18.24 36.13 27.25
N LYS A 524 -18.16 37.26 26.53
CA LYS A 524 -19.34 38.06 26.16
C LYS A 524 -20.33 37.25 25.31
N HIS A 525 -19.83 36.43 24.39
CA HIS A 525 -20.68 35.54 23.59
C HIS A 525 -21.35 34.48 24.48
N ALA A 526 -20.58 33.81 25.34
CA ALA A 526 -21.08 32.77 26.25
C ALA A 526 -22.11 33.27 27.26
N MET A 527 -21.97 34.50 27.78
CA MET A 527 -22.96 35.09 28.68
C MET A 527 -24.32 35.35 28.01
N LYS A 528 -24.37 35.43 26.68
CA LYS A 528 -25.59 35.61 25.89
C LYS A 528 -26.08 34.30 25.26
N ASN A 529 -25.43 33.19 25.55
CA ASN A 529 -25.72 31.92 24.92
C ASN A 529 -26.71 31.11 25.75
N ASP A 530 -27.98 31.15 25.35
CA ASP A 530 -29.07 30.48 26.04
C ASP A 530 -29.01 28.95 25.98
N ARG A 531 -28.08 28.38 25.18
CA ARG A 531 -27.86 26.92 25.10
C ARG A 531 -26.96 26.38 26.22
N LEU A 532 -26.23 27.26 26.91
CA LEU A 532 -25.32 26.84 27.98
C LEU A 532 -26.10 26.58 29.28
N PRO A 533 -25.69 25.58 30.08
CA PRO A 533 -26.26 25.36 31.40
C PRO A 533 -26.18 26.59 32.31
N LEU A 534 -27.23 26.84 33.11
CA LEU A 534 -27.33 28.02 33.98
C LEU A 534 -26.21 28.12 35.01
N ASN A 535 -25.77 27.00 35.58
CA ASN A 535 -24.62 26.94 36.50
C ASN A 535 -23.31 27.41 35.86
N ILE A 536 -23.13 27.15 34.56
CA ILE A 536 -21.98 27.62 33.79
C ILE A 536 -22.12 29.13 33.57
N ILE A 537 -23.25 29.60 33.05
CA ILE A 537 -23.51 31.05 32.86
C ILE A 537 -23.33 31.84 34.16
N THR A 538 -23.79 31.31 35.29
CA THR A 538 -23.63 31.95 36.61
C THR A 538 -22.17 32.11 37.01
N ARG A 539 -21.32 31.10 36.74
CA ARG A 539 -19.87 31.20 36.96
C ARG A 539 -19.24 32.28 36.06
N PHE A 540 -19.75 32.46 34.84
CA PHE A 540 -19.27 33.50 33.92
C PHE A 540 -19.59 34.89 34.48
N ILE A 541 -20.84 35.10 34.93
CA ILE A 541 -21.29 36.38 35.50
C ILE A 541 -20.52 36.73 36.78
N LEU A 542 -20.39 35.77 37.71
CA LEU A 542 -19.71 36.00 39.00
C LEU A 542 -18.25 36.41 38.82
N LEU A 543 -17.51 35.77 37.90
CA LEU A 543 -16.11 36.13 37.70
C LEU A 543 -15.97 37.46 36.95
N ASP A 544 -16.89 37.82 36.05
CA ASP A 544 -16.89 39.16 35.42
C ASP A 544 -17.15 40.26 36.47
N GLN A 545 -18.08 40.04 37.41
CA GLN A 545 -18.30 40.94 38.55
C GLN A 545 -17.05 41.11 39.42
N VAL A 546 -16.33 40.02 39.72
CA VAL A 546 -15.07 40.07 40.48
C VAL A 546 -14.00 40.84 39.71
N ASN A 547 -13.87 40.64 38.40
CA ASN A 547 -12.89 41.34 37.56
C ASN A 547 -13.19 42.84 37.42
N MET A 548 -14.48 43.21 37.29
CA MET A 548 -14.92 44.61 37.32
C MET A 548 -14.60 45.26 38.67
N THR A 549 -14.92 44.58 39.77
CA THR A 549 -14.61 45.07 41.13
C THR A 549 -13.11 45.27 41.33
N ARG A 550 -12.28 44.32 40.89
CA ARG A 550 -10.82 44.44 40.92
C ARG A 550 -10.34 45.64 40.11
N SER A 551 -10.82 45.81 38.88
CA SER A 551 -10.45 46.94 38.01
C SER A 551 -10.84 48.30 38.62
N ILE A 552 -12.00 48.38 39.28
CA ILE A 552 -12.45 49.58 40.00
C ILE A 552 -11.55 49.86 41.22
N THR A 553 -11.20 48.83 42.00
CA THR A 553 -10.30 49.00 43.16
C THR A 553 -8.86 49.33 42.78
N THR A 554 -8.36 48.87 41.62
CA THR A 554 -7.02 49.22 41.12
C THR A 554 -6.96 50.60 40.49
N ASN A 555 -8.06 51.08 39.90
CA ASN A 555 -8.15 52.43 39.34
C ASN A 555 -8.55 53.49 40.38
N GLY A 556 -9.08 53.08 41.54
CA GLY A 556 -9.60 53.95 42.59
C GLY A 556 -8.59 54.48 43.61
N THR A 557 -7.28 54.25 43.47
CA THR A 557 -6.30 54.64 44.52
C THR A 557 -5.69 56.04 44.41
N ASN A 558 -6.23 56.95 43.58
CA ASN A 558 -5.65 58.30 43.42
C ASN A 558 -6.44 59.48 44.00
N TYR A 559 -7.54 59.28 44.74
CA TYR A 559 -8.20 60.39 45.43
C TYR A 559 -8.46 60.10 46.91
N GLN A 560 -7.76 60.90 47.74
CA GLN A 560 -8.05 61.29 49.11
C GLN A 560 -8.51 60.19 50.09
N ARG A 561 -7.53 59.61 50.78
CA ARG A 561 -7.73 58.92 52.06
C ARG A 561 -7.44 59.90 53.20
N THR A 562 -8.42 60.68 53.63
CA THR A 562 -8.34 61.42 54.91
C THR A 562 -8.72 60.51 56.08
N LYS A 563 -7.72 60.33 56.94
CA LYS A 563 -7.77 59.97 58.38
C LYS A 563 -8.64 58.77 58.79
N SER A 564 -7.98 57.63 58.91
CA SER A 564 -7.96 56.82 60.14
C SER A 564 -6.78 55.84 60.08
N GLN A 565 -5.62 56.31 60.54
CA GLN A 565 -4.45 55.49 60.79
C GLN A 565 -4.48 55.02 62.25
N ALA A 566 -4.76 53.73 62.44
CA ALA A 566 -4.29 52.86 63.50
C ALA A 566 -4.79 51.47 63.10
N ILE A 567 -4.04 50.66 62.36
CA ILE A 567 -2.89 49.88 62.83
C ILE A 567 -1.96 49.64 61.64
N MET A 568 -0.78 50.25 61.64
CA MET A 568 0.32 49.90 60.74
C MET A 568 1.36 49.13 61.55
N ARG A 569 1.54 47.85 61.22
CA ARG A 569 2.84 47.16 61.04
C ARG A 569 2.63 45.67 60.75
N ALA A 570 2.48 45.32 59.48
CA ALA A 570 2.99 44.09 58.87
C ALA A 570 2.64 44.03 57.36
N SER A 571 3.41 44.73 56.51
CA SER A 571 3.71 44.28 55.13
C SER A 571 4.65 45.26 54.41
N ARG A 572 5.88 45.41 54.92
CA ARG A 572 6.99 45.81 54.05
C ARG A 572 7.35 44.60 53.16
N GLY A 573 6.60 44.40 52.07
CA GLY A 573 6.81 43.25 51.16
C GLY A 573 6.50 43.49 49.67
N LEU A 574 5.64 44.45 49.32
CA LEU A 574 5.18 44.60 47.93
C LEU A 574 5.91 45.67 47.10
N GLY A 575 6.68 46.56 47.74
CA GLY A 575 7.49 47.55 47.03
C GLY A 575 8.78 46.99 46.40
N LYS A 576 9.37 45.95 46.99
CA LYS A 576 10.61 45.33 46.48
C LYS A 576 10.37 44.41 45.26
N ALA A 577 9.22 43.73 45.21
CA ALA A 577 8.91 42.82 44.10
C ALA A 577 8.71 43.55 42.77
N ARG A 578 8.05 44.72 42.79
CA ARG A 578 7.81 45.53 41.58
C ARG A 578 9.07 46.21 41.04
N ILE A 579 10.01 46.58 41.92
CA ILE A 579 11.30 47.16 41.53
C ILE A 579 12.25 46.06 40.99
N ASN A 580 12.17 44.85 41.55
CA ASN A 580 12.93 43.71 41.03
C ASN A 580 12.43 43.26 39.64
N SER A 581 11.12 43.14 39.43
CA SER A 581 10.59 42.75 38.12
C SER A 581 10.85 43.80 37.03
N GLN A 582 10.86 45.09 37.38
CA GLN A 582 11.22 46.14 36.42
C GLN A 582 12.70 46.04 36.01
N LYS A 583 13.61 45.81 36.98
CA LYS A 583 15.04 45.59 36.70
C LYS A 583 15.28 44.31 35.89
N GLU A 584 14.53 43.25 36.17
CA GLU A 584 14.65 41.97 35.48
C GLU A 584 14.20 42.06 34.00
N ILE A 585 13.14 42.84 33.73
CA ILE A 585 12.69 43.16 32.36
C ILE A 585 13.75 44.01 31.63
N GLU A 586 14.41 44.94 32.33
CA GLU A 586 15.46 45.78 31.75
C GLU A 586 16.72 44.96 31.42
N THR A 587 17.11 44.02 32.28
CA THR A 587 18.20 43.06 32.00
C THR A 587 17.85 42.12 30.84
N MET A 588 16.61 41.62 30.76
CA MET A 588 16.18 40.79 29.63
C MET A 588 16.19 41.56 28.32
N LYS A 589 15.82 42.85 28.32
CA LYS A 589 15.92 43.71 27.13
C LYS A 589 17.37 43.87 26.67
N GLN A 590 18.30 44.08 27.59
CA GLN A 590 19.72 44.19 27.27
C GLN A 590 20.28 42.88 26.69
N ASP A 591 19.86 41.73 27.22
CA ASP A 591 20.31 40.43 26.72
C ASP A 591 19.71 40.07 25.36
N VAL A 592 18.45 40.45 25.10
CA VAL A 592 17.85 40.33 23.76
C VAL A 592 18.63 41.15 22.73
N GLU A 593 19.00 42.40 23.07
CA GLU A 593 19.79 43.23 22.16
C GLU A 593 21.19 42.63 21.93
N ARG A 594 21.81 42.07 22.97
CA ARG A 594 23.10 41.37 22.88
C ARG A 594 23.04 40.12 21.99
N ILE A 595 21.95 39.35 22.09
CA ILE A 595 21.70 38.18 21.24
C ILE A 595 21.48 38.60 19.79
N LYS A 596 20.78 39.71 19.56
CA LYS A 596 20.52 40.26 18.22
C LYS A 596 21.81 40.69 17.51
N VAL A 597 22.75 41.27 18.25
CA VAL A 597 24.10 41.58 17.73
C VAL A 597 24.83 40.29 17.36
N LYS A 598 24.88 39.29 18.26
CA LYS A 598 25.54 38.00 17.98
C LYS A 598 24.91 37.23 16.80
N LEU A 599 23.60 37.30 16.65
CA LEU A 599 22.89 36.70 15.52
C LEU A 599 23.31 37.36 14.19
N SER A 600 23.49 38.69 14.21
CA SER A 600 23.93 39.45 13.04
C SER A 600 25.38 39.09 12.66
N GLU A 601 26.27 38.91 13.64
CA GLU A 601 27.64 38.44 13.43
C GLU A 601 27.69 37.01 12.88
N LEU A 602 26.82 36.11 13.36
CA LEU A 602 26.70 34.75 12.83
C LEU A 602 26.16 34.73 11.39
N GLN A 603 25.21 35.61 11.07
CA GLN A 603 24.72 35.76 9.70
C GLN A 603 25.83 36.28 8.77
N LEU A 604 26.68 37.19 9.23
CA LEU A 604 27.84 37.65 8.48
C LEU A 604 28.84 36.51 8.22
N HIS A 605 29.19 35.73 9.25
CA HIS A 605 30.07 34.56 9.10
C HIS A 605 29.49 33.50 8.18
N LYS A 606 28.18 33.26 8.23
CA LYS A 606 27.49 32.36 7.30
C LYS A 606 27.63 32.84 5.85
N MET A 607 27.47 34.14 5.60
CA MET A 607 27.66 34.71 4.26
C MET A 607 29.12 34.59 3.77
N GLU A 608 30.09 34.77 4.66
CA GLU A 608 31.52 34.62 4.35
C GLU A 608 31.86 33.18 3.99
N LEU A 609 31.39 32.20 4.77
CA LEU A 609 31.55 30.77 4.50
C LEU A 609 30.86 30.36 3.20
N GLN A 610 29.65 30.88 2.93
CA GLN A 610 28.95 30.64 1.66
C GLN A 610 29.70 31.24 0.45
N ARG A 611 30.45 32.34 0.64
CA ARG A 611 31.34 32.89 -0.38
C ARG A 611 32.59 32.03 -0.61
N GLN A 612 33.16 31.45 0.44
CA GLN A 612 34.32 30.56 0.34
C GLN A 612 33.95 29.24 -0.35
N VAL A 613 32.78 28.67 -0.04
CA VAL A 613 32.29 27.44 -0.69
C VAL A 613 31.93 27.64 -2.17
N ARG A 614 31.64 28.88 -2.61
CA ARG A 614 31.43 29.22 -4.03
C ARG A 614 32.71 29.52 -4.81
N ARG A 615 33.86 29.59 -4.13
CA ARG A 615 35.18 29.87 -4.74
C ARG A 615 36.08 28.62 -4.80
N GLN A 616 35.62 27.48 -4.29
CA GLN A 616 36.14 26.13 -4.56
C GLN A 616 35.25 25.45 -5.59
#